data_AF-A0A955Z7R0-F1
#
_entry.id   AF-A0A955Z7R0-F1
#
_cell.length_a   1.000
_cell.length_b   1.000
_cell.length_c   1.000
_cell.angle_alpha   90.00
_cell.angle_beta   90.00
_cell.angle_gamma   90.00
#
_symmetry.space_group_name_H-M   'P 1'
#
loop_
_entity.id
_entity.type
_entity.pdbx_description
1 polymer ?
#
loop_
_entity_poly.entity_id
_entity_poly.type
_entity_poly.pdbx_seq_one_letter_code
_entity_poly.pdbx_strand_id
1 'polypeptide(L)'
;MDPKDSPECLTDDFAVFVSPTGAPGAAGSRTAPVGTVTEALTKLIGPKGARQRIYVCAGTYDDAPSLTASNAVPIVGGFDCKQDWKYTGAKATLAPKQAGKQALTLDGVSGVRLVDLALNAPAGDAQNVNSIAVRALKSAASFLRVSITSADGAPGAPADAAGPAGTHTDLADVAISPNGNAATGNTNPGGSKTCKCTSGGTTTGGPGGPVAGNGFAGSANPAVTPVAPADGSGGTGGMDCTVGGGGGRPGTKPPRNTDGATPTKLGDLANDTWSPGEGTQGVAGNPGQGGGGGGGFNGASAGGGGACGGCGGGAGKPGKGGGASIAVLSIDSTLAFLAGSELTSAKGGVGGTGGEGGGGGGGGGGANGGPTGCSGGAGGAGGDGGHGSGGPGG
;
A
#
# COMPACT_ATOMS: atom_id res chain seq x y z
N MET A 1 -33.49 -25.56 -24.69
CA MET A 1 -32.94 -26.67 -25.49
C MET A 1 -31.42 -26.55 -25.50
N ASP A 2 -30.69 -27.65 -25.35
CA ASP A 2 -29.22 -27.64 -25.32
C ASP A 2 -28.71 -27.44 -26.77
N PRO A 3 -27.79 -26.50 -27.05
CA PRO A 3 -27.30 -26.23 -28.40
C PRO A 3 -26.76 -27.46 -29.14
N LYS A 4 -26.28 -28.47 -28.41
CA LYS A 4 -25.85 -29.76 -28.98
C LYS A 4 -27.00 -30.54 -29.63
N ASP A 5 -28.24 -30.25 -29.26
CA ASP A 5 -29.45 -30.91 -29.75
C ASP A 5 -30.15 -30.11 -30.87
N SER A 6 -29.49 -29.07 -31.40
CA SER A 6 -29.99 -28.20 -32.49
C SER A 6 -29.01 -28.14 -33.68
N PRO A 7 -28.73 -29.28 -34.36
CA PRO A 7 -27.78 -29.35 -35.47
C PRO A 7 -28.11 -28.41 -36.64
N GLU A 8 -29.39 -28.05 -36.80
CA GLU A 8 -29.88 -27.09 -37.81
C GLU A 8 -29.28 -25.68 -37.64
N CYS A 9 -28.78 -25.34 -36.45
CA CYS A 9 -28.15 -24.06 -36.15
C CYS A 9 -26.64 -24.05 -36.45
N LEU A 10 -26.05 -25.17 -36.88
CA LEU A 10 -24.61 -25.31 -37.16
C LEU A 10 -24.30 -24.99 -38.63
N THR A 11 -24.66 -23.78 -39.08
CA THR A 11 -24.46 -23.34 -40.47
C THR A 11 -23.80 -21.96 -40.55
N ASP A 12 -23.15 -21.67 -41.69
CA ASP A 12 -22.41 -20.42 -41.93
C ASP A 12 -23.33 -19.18 -42.04
N ASP A 13 -24.64 -19.40 -42.19
CA ASP A 13 -25.66 -18.35 -42.24
C ASP A 13 -26.06 -17.85 -40.85
N PHE A 14 -26.01 -18.73 -39.84
CA PHE A 14 -26.49 -18.45 -38.47
C PHE A 14 -25.38 -18.30 -37.42
N ALA A 15 -24.15 -18.73 -37.73
CA ALA A 15 -23.08 -18.74 -36.75
C ALA A 15 -21.74 -18.25 -37.30
N VAL A 16 -20.87 -17.89 -36.35
CA VAL A 16 -19.44 -17.66 -36.58
C VAL A 16 -18.67 -18.80 -35.91
N PHE A 17 -17.64 -19.28 -36.59
CA PHE A 17 -16.90 -20.49 -36.24
C PHE A 17 -15.46 -20.16 -35.83
N VAL A 18 -15.04 -20.70 -34.68
CA VAL A 18 -13.73 -20.45 -34.06
C VAL A 18 -12.96 -21.76 -33.89
N SER A 19 -11.70 -21.80 -34.33
CA SER A 19 -10.83 -22.97 -34.25
C SER A 19 -9.43 -22.57 -33.75
N PRO A 20 -8.72 -23.41 -32.98
CA PRO A 20 -7.34 -23.11 -32.57
C PRO A 20 -6.37 -22.99 -33.76
N THR A 21 -6.73 -23.58 -34.90
CA THR A 21 -5.98 -23.47 -36.17
C THR A 21 -6.63 -22.49 -37.15
N GLY A 22 -7.59 -21.68 -36.69
CA GLY A 22 -8.22 -20.65 -37.50
C GLY A 22 -7.23 -19.55 -37.88
N ALA A 23 -7.46 -18.91 -39.03
CA ALA A 23 -6.57 -17.89 -39.55
C ALA A 23 -7.05 -16.48 -39.15
N PRO A 24 -6.13 -15.55 -38.84
CA PRO A 24 -6.48 -14.14 -38.67
C PRO A 24 -7.14 -13.58 -39.92
N GLY A 25 -8.23 -12.82 -39.76
CA GLY A 25 -8.97 -12.21 -40.85
C GLY A 25 -9.93 -13.14 -41.58
N ALA A 26 -10.00 -14.43 -41.21
CA ALA A 26 -10.83 -15.42 -41.90
C ALA A 26 -12.33 -15.05 -41.90
N ALA A 27 -13.09 -15.73 -42.77
CA ALA A 27 -14.53 -15.47 -42.94
C ALA A 27 -15.36 -15.82 -41.69
N GLY A 28 -14.81 -16.68 -40.81
CA GLY A 28 -15.53 -17.21 -39.66
C GLY A 28 -16.58 -18.26 -40.04
N SER A 29 -16.41 -18.93 -41.19
CA SER A 29 -17.23 -20.07 -41.62
C SER A 29 -16.64 -21.39 -41.09
N ARG A 30 -17.37 -22.50 -41.22
CA ARG A 30 -16.86 -23.84 -40.84
C ARG A 30 -15.57 -24.22 -41.56
N THR A 31 -15.44 -23.83 -42.82
CA THR A 31 -14.29 -24.13 -43.68
C THR A 31 -13.15 -23.12 -43.56
N ALA A 32 -13.44 -21.91 -43.08
CA ALA A 32 -12.46 -20.86 -42.82
C ALA A 32 -12.74 -20.18 -41.46
N PRO A 33 -12.57 -20.92 -40.34
CA PRO A 33 -12.83 -20.39 -39.01
C PRO A 33 -11.79 -19.34 -38.63
N VAL A 34 -12.21 -18.40 -37.78
CA VAL A 34 -11.28 -17.43 -37.18
C VAL A 34 -10.52 -18.06 -36.02
N GLY A 35 -9.38 -17.46 -35.66
CA GLY A 35 -8.49 -17.98 -34.62
C GLY A 35 -8.90 -17.64 -33.18
N THR A 36 -9.79 -16.65 -32.98
CA THR A 36 -10.18 -16.16 -31.65
C THR A 36 -11.67 -15.86 -31.57
N VAL A 37 -12.23 -15.91 -30.36
CA VAL A 37 -13.60 -15.47 -30.05
C VAL A 37 -13.70 -13.95 -30.18
N THR A 38 -12.67 -13.20 -29.77
CA THR A 38 -12.62 -11.75 -29.96
C THR A 38 -12.80 -11.37 -31.43
N GLU A 39 -12.10 -12.04 -32.35
CA GLU A 39 -12.29 -11.82 -33.77
C GLU A 39 -13.70 -12.24 -34.23
N ALA A 40 -14.21 -13.36 -33.73
CA ALA A 40 -15.57 -13.82 -34.07
C ALA A 40 -16.66 -12.80 -33.71
N LEU A 41 -16.53 -12.12 -32.56
CA LEU A 41 -17.46 -11.07 -32.14
C LEU A 41 -17.53 -9.91 -33.16
N THR A 42 -16.42 -9.61 -33.86
CA THR A 42 -16.40 -8.58 -34.91
C THR A 42 -17.16 -9.01 -36.17
N LYS A 43 -17.27 -10.32 -36.42
CA LYS A 43 -17.94 -10.90 -37.59
C LYS A 43 -19.45 -11.06 -37.41
N LEU A 44 -19.98 -10.72 -36.23
CA LEU A 44 -21.42 -10.73 -35.97
C LEU A 44 -22.14 -9.54 -36.63
N ILE A 45 -21.40 -8.48 -36.99
CA ILE A 45 -21.94 -7.27 -37.59
C ILE A 45 -21.59 -7.29 -39.09
N GLY A 46 -22.53 -7.74 -39.91
CA GLY A 46 -22.45 -7.71 -41.37
C GLY A 46 -23.84 -7.46 -42.00
N PRO A 47 -23.93 -7.23 -43.33
CA PRO A 47 -25.17 -6.83 -44.04
C PRO A 47 -26.34 -7.83 -43.98
N LYS A 48 -26.20 -8.92 -43.24
CA LYS A 48 -27.27 -9.83 -42.85
C LYS A 48 -27.20 -10.00 -41.34
N GLY A 49 -28.05 -9.35 -40.55
CA GLY A 49 -28.19 -9.55 -39.10
C GLY A 49 -28.70 -10.96 -38.69
N ALA A 50 -28.22 -12.00 -39.37
CA ALA A 50 -28.64 -13.40 -39.29
C ALA A 50 -27.71 -14.25 -38.42
N ARG A 51 -26.45 -13.84 -38.19
CA ARG A 51 -25.50 -14.59 -37.36
C ARG A 51 -25.72 -14.28 -35.89
N GLN A 52 -26.27 -15.25 -35.17
CA GLN A 52 -26.79 -15.09 -33.80
C GLN A 52 -26.03 -15.95 -32.79
N ARG A 53 -24.93 -16.60 -33.17
CA ARG A 53 -24.20 -17.51 -32.28
C ARG A 53 -22.74 -17.68 -32.67
N ILE A 54 -21.89 -18.03 -31.69
CA ILE A 54 -20.50 -18.42 -31.91
C ILE A 54 -20.32 -19.87 -31.49
N TYR A 55 -19.73 -20.69 -32.37
CA TYR A 55 -19.28 -22.04 -32.06
C TYR A 55 -17.77 -22.10 -31.96
N VAL A 56 -17.28 -22.72 -30.89
CA VAL A 56 -15.85 -22.77 -30.57
C VAL A 56 -15.42 -24.22 -30.44
N CYS A 57 -14.34 -24.58 -31.13
CA CYS A 57 -13.77 -25.90 -31.00
C CYS A 57 -12.98 -26.09 -29.71
N ALA A 58 -12.90 -27.34 -29.27
CA ALA A 58 -12.02 -27.74 -28.20
C ALA A 58 -10.57 -27.35 -28.53
N GLY A 59 -9.88 -26.79 -27.54
CA GLY A 59 -8.55 -26.24 -27.69
C GLY A 59 -8.28 -25.13 -26.68
N THR A 60 -7.10 -24.54 -26.75
CA THR A 60 -6.70 -23.42 -25.89
C THR A 60 -6.45 -22.18 -26.74
N TYR A 61 -6.96 -21.06 -26.27
CA TYR A 61 -6.92 -19.77 -26.95
C TYR A 61 -6.33 -18.72 -26.01
N ASP A 62 -5.29 -18.03 -26.50
CA ASP A 62 -4.77 -16.82 -25.87
C ASP A 62 -5.68 -15.65 -26.25
N ASP A 63 -6.83 -15.59 -25.60
CA ASP A 63 -7.93 -14.70 -25.96
C ASP A 63 -8.68 -14.20 -24.72
N ALA A 64 -9.18 -12.97 -24.79
CA ALA A 64 -9.87 -12.27 -23.71
C ALA A 64 -11.11 -11.54 -24.27
N PRO A 65 -12.15 -12.27 -24.71
CA PRO A 65 -13.32 -11.65 -25.30
C PRO A 65 -14.09 -10.76 -24.31
N SER A 66 -14.60 -9.66 -24.84
CA SER A 66 -15.48 -8.74 -24.14
C SER A 66 -16.82 -8.64 -24.86
N LEU A 67 -17.89 -9.04 -24.17
CA LEU A 67 -19.25 -8.94 -24.68
C LEU A 67 -19.90 -7.70 -24.10
N THR A 68 -20.53 -6.94 -24.97
CA THR A 68 -21.33 -5.76 -24.66
C THR A 68 -22.75 -5.96 -25.19
N ALA A 69 -23.65 -5.04 -24.88
CA ALA A 69 -25.02 -5.07 -25.40
C ALA A 69 -25.10 -5.15 -26.94
N SER A 70 -24.08 -4.69 -27.68
CA SER A 70 -24.09 -4.68 -29.15
C SER A 70 -23.64 -6.00 -29.80
N ASN A 71 -23.01 -6.90 -29.05
CA ASN A 71 -22.51 -8.18 -29.56
C ASN A 71 -22.88 -9.38 -28.66
N ALA A 72 -23.91 -9.20 -27.82
CA ALA A 72 -24.42 -10.20 -26.88
C ALA A 72 -25.04 -11.40 -27.62
N VAL A 73 -24.22 -12.42 -27.90
CA VAL A 73 -24.64 -13.69 -28.51
C VAL A 73 -24.20 -14.88 -27.66
N PRO A 74 -24.87 -16.04 -27.77
CA PRO A 74 -24.40 -17.25 -27.10
C PRO A 74 -23.06 -17.72 -27.69
N ILE A 75 -22.17 -18.17 -26.81
CA ILE A 75 -20.89 -18.79 -27.16
C ILE A 75 -20.93 -20.24 -26.70
N VAL A 76 -20.76 -21.16 -27.65
CA VAL A 76 -20.95 -22.59 -27.43
C VAL A 76 -19.68 -23.34 -27.81
N GLY A 77 -18.99 -23.85 -26.79
CA GLY A 77 -17.88 -24.79 -26.92
C GLY A 77 -18.36 -26.23 -27.09
N GLY A 78 -17.45 -27.19 -26.93
CA GLY A 78 -17.80 -28.62 -26.95
C GLY A 78 -17.61 -29.30 -28.30
N PHE A 79 -17.10 -28.61 -29.32
CA PHE A 79 -17.02 -29.12 -30.69
C PHE A 79 -15.62 -29.59 -31.10
N ASP A 80 -15.51 -30.60 -31.95
CA ASP A 80 -14.26 -31.01 -32.60
C ASP A 80 -14.27 -30.63 -34.09
N CYS A 81 -13.52 -29.57 -34.41
CA CYS A 81 -13.37 -29.05 -35.78
C CYS A 81 -12.74 -30.07 -36.74
N LYS A 82 -11.92 -31.01 -36.24
CA LYS A 82 -11.27 -32.04 -37.08
C LYS A 82 -12.25 -33.15 -37.45
N GLN A 83 -13.34 -33.27 -36.71
CA GLN A 83 -14.42 -34.24 -36.94
C GLN A 83 -15.69 -33.52 -37.42
N ASP A 84 -15.54 -32.62 -38.40
CA ASP A 84 -16.66 -31.89 -39.01
C ASP A 84 -17.59 -31.22 -37.99
N TRP A 85 -17.00 -30.55 -36.98
CA TRP A 85 -17.74 -29.85 -35.94
C TRP A 85 -18.69 -30.77 -35.16
N LYS A 86 -18.28 -32.00 -34.92
CA LYS A 86 -19.02 -32.93 -34.05
C LYS A 86 -18.95 -32.47 -32.60
N TYR A 87 -20.09 -32.49 -31.91
CA TYR A 87 -20.12 -32.25 -30.47
C TYR A 87 -19.49 -33.44 -29.72
N THR A 88 -18.49 -33.15 -28.89
CA THR A 88 -17.75 -34.12 -28.05
C THR A 88 -17.84 -33.79 -26.56
N GLY A 89 -18.26 -32.57 -26.20
CA GLY A 89 -18.26 -32.07 -24.82
C GLY A 89 -16.89 -31.61 -24.32
N ALA A 90 -15.84 -31.73 -25.13
CA ALA A 90 -14.51 -31.20 -24.80
C ALA A 90 -14.52 -29.67 -24.82
N LYS A 91 -14.11 -29.05 -23.71
CA LYS A 91 -14.24 -27.59 -23.53
C LYS A 91 -13.30 -26.80 -24.43
N ALA A 92 -13.75 -25.64 -24.88
CA ALA A 92 -12.88 -24.61 -25.42
C ALA A 92 -12.31 -23.78 -24.26
N THR A 93 -10.98 -23.63 -24.19
CA THR A 93 -10.29 -22.95 -23.08
C THR A 93 -9.85 -21.57 -23.50
N LEU A 94 -10.42 -20.53 -22.89
CA LEU A 94 -9.96 -19.15 -23.00
C LEU A 94 -8.99 -18.87 -21.85
N ALA A 95 -7.73 -18.63 -22.19
CA ALA A 95 -6.62 -18.48 -21.25
C ALA A 95 -5.68 -17.37 -21.71
N PRO A 96 -6.07 -16.09 -21.54
CA PRO A 96 -5.20 -14.97 -21.90
C PRO A 96 -3.92 -15.02 -21.04
N LYS A 97 -2.78 -14.74 -21.65
CA LYS A 97 -1.48 -14.86 -20.95
C LYS A 97 -1.08 -13.63 -20.14
N GLN A 98 -1.63 -12.46 -20.47
CA GLN A 98 -1.24 -11.20 -19.85
C GLN A 98 -1.99 -10.97 -18.54
N ALA A 99 -1.27 -10.76 -17.44
CA ALA A 99 -1.84 -10.37 -16.15
C ALA A 99 -2.79 -9.16 -16.27
N GLY A 100 -3.82 -9.12 -15.43
CA GLY A 100 -4.88 -8.11 -15.49
C GLY A 100 -5.94 -8.34 -16.57
N LYS A 101 -5.73 -9.28 -17.50
CA LYS A 101 -6.78 -9.69 -18.44
C LYS A 101 -7.69 -10.75 -17.82
N GLN A 102 -8.99 -10.56 -18.01
CA GLN A 102 -10.00 -11.57 -17.70
C GLN A 102 -10.13 -12.53 -18.90
N ALA A 103 -10.39 -13.80 -18.62
CA ALA A 103 -10.73 -14.77 -19.67
C ALA A 103 -12.07 -14.43 -20.34
N LEU A 104 -12.94 -13.69 -19.66
CA LEU A 104 -14.17 -13.16 -20.22
C LEU A 104 -14.63 -11.89 -19.49
N THR A 105 -15.02 -10.88 -20.27
CA THR A 105 -15.71 -9.68 -19.74
C THR A 105 -17.14 -9.61 -20.29
N LEU A 106 -18.09 -9.32 -19.41
CA LEU A 106 -19.48 -9.05 -19.72
C LEU A 106 -19.85 -7.63 -19.24
N ASP A 107 -20.33 -6.79 -20.14
CA ASP A 107 -20.68 -5.40 -19.84
C ASP A 107 -22.06 -5.03 -20.42
N GLY A 108 -23.06 -4.89 -19.54
CA GLY A 108 -24.42 -4.54 -19.96
C GLY A 108 -25.12 -5.59 -20.82
N VAL A 109 -24.69 -6.86 -20.79
CA VAL A 109 -25.30 -7.91 -21.64
C VAL A 109 -26.57 -8.46 -21.01
N SER A 110 -27.49 -8.98 -21.83
CA SER A 110 -28.70 -9.66 -21.34
C SER A 110 -28.98 -10.92 -22.15
N GLY A 111 -29.36 -12.00 -21.47
CA GLY A 111 -29.78 -13.26 -22.10
C GLY A 111 -28.65 -14.07 -22.74
N VAL A 112 -27.38 -13.75 -22.48
CA VAL A 112 -26.24 -14.47 -23.05
C VAL A 112 -26.12 -15.85 -22.41
N ARG A 113 -25.82 -16.86 -23.24
CA ARG A 113 -25.58 -18.23 -22.78
C ARG A 113 -24.20 -18.73 -23.19
N LEU A 114 -23.45 -19.20 -22.22
CA LEU A 114 -22.06 -19.66 -22.35
C LEU A 114 -22.01 -21.14 -21.99
N VAL A 115 -21.48 -21.97 -22.88
CA VAL A 115 -21.65 -23.41 -22.80
C VAL A 115 -20.34 -24.12 -23.09
N ASP A 116 -19.96 -25.10 -22.28
CA ASP A 116 -18.79 -25.96 -22.53
C ASP A 116 -17.48 -25.17 -22.75
N LEU A 117 -17.28 -24.14 -21.91
CA LEU A 117 -16.08 -23.30 -21.90
C LEU A 117 -15.25 -23.52 -20.64
N ALA A 118 -13.93 -23.46 -20.77
CA ALA A 118 -13.01 -23.24 -19.67
C ALA A 118 -12.51 -21.79 -19.73
N LEU A 119 -12.63 -21.04 -18.65
CA LEU A 119 -12.29 -19.63 -18.55
C LEU A 119 -11.21 -19.50 -17.47
N ASN A 120 -9.96 -19.34 -17.90
CA ASN A 120 -8.80 -19.39 -17.02
C ASN A 120 -8.10 -18.03 -17.01
N ALA A 121 -8.10 -17.33 -15.87
CA ALA A 121 -7.31 -16.11 -15.75
C ALA A 121 -5.82 -16.41 -15.56
N PRO A 122 -4.93 -15.53 -16.05
CA PRO A 122 -3.53 -15.55 -15.71
C PRO A 122 -3.32 -15.15 -14.23
N ALA A 123 -2.17 -15.53 -13.68
CA ALA A 123 -1.76 -15.08 -12.35
C ALA A 123 -1.55 -13.56 -12.36
N GLY A 124 -1.71 -12.95 -11.18
CA GLY A 124 -1.36 -11.55 -11.00
C GLY A 124 0.15 -11.31 -11.12
N ASP A 125 0.52 -10.06 -11.38
CA ASP A 125 1.92 -9.59 -11.35
C ASP A 125 2.07 -8.29 -10.56
N ALA A 126 3.26 -7.67 -10.58
CA ALA A 126 3.54 -6.46 -9.82
C ALA A 126 2.71 -5.24 -10.27
N GLN A 127 2.21 -5.23 -11.51
CA GLN A 127 1.42 -4.13 -12.07
C GLN A 127 -0.09 -4.41 -12.01
N ASN A 128 -0.47 -5.68 -12.10
CA ASN A 128 -1.84 -6.17 -12.13
C ASN A 128 -1.94 -7.31 -11.12
N VAL A 129 -2.03 -6.95 -9.84
CA VAL A 129 -1.91 -7.90 -8.74
C VAL A 129 -3.04 -8.94 -8.69
N ASN A 130 -4.21 -8.63 -9.24
CA ASN A 130 -5.37 -9.51 -9.19
C ASN A 130 -5.39 -10.54 -10.33
N SER A 131 -5.86 -11.74 -10.01
CA SER A 131 -6.29 -12.74 -10.99
C SER A 131 -7.82 -12.86 -10.96
N ILE A 132 -8.48 -12.40 -12.04
CA ILE A 132 -9.94 -12.42 -12.14
C ILE A 132 -10.34 -13.11 -13.45
N ALA A 133 -11.01 -14.27 -13.37
CA ALA A 133 -11.32 -15.05 -14.57
C ALA A 133 -12.50 -14.49 -15.36
N VAL A 134 -13.59 -14.14 -14.69
CA VAL A 134 -14.75 -13.50 -15.31
C VAL A 134 -15.09 -12.21 -14.59
N ARG A 135 -15.28 -11.13 -15.34
CA ARG A 135 -15.85 -9.88 -14.83
C ARG A 135 -17.20 -9.64 -15.50
N ALA A 136 -18.24 -9.43 -14.69
CA ALA A 136 -19.57 -9.11 -15.14
C ALA A 136 -20.06 -7.81 -14.49
N LEU A 137 -20.41 -6.84 -15.32
CA LEU A 137 -20.95 -5.55 -14.92
C LEU A 137 -22.33 -5.39 -15.54
N LYS A 138 -23.35 -5.12 -14.71
CA LYS A 138 -24.73 -4.84 -15.12
C LYS A 138 -25.27 -5.85 -16.15
N SER A 139 -24.94 -7.12 -15.94
CA SER A 139 -25.09 -8.17 -16.94
C SER A 139 -25.99 -9.31 -16.46
N ALA A 140 -26.75 -9.90 -17.38
CA ALA A 140 -27.50 -11.13 -17.16
C ALA A 140 -27.04 -12.23 -18.13
N ALA A 141 -26.47 -13.32 -17.58
CA ALA A 141 -25.95 -14.42 -18.38
C ALA A 141 -26.14 -15.78 -17.69
N SER A 142 -26.16 -16.84 -18.49
CA SER A 142 -26.20 -18.23 -18.01
C SER A 142 -25.00 -19.01 -18.50
N PHE A 143 -24.44 -19.81 -17.60
CA PHE A 143 -23.29 -20.66 -17.83
C PHE A 143 -23.72 -22.12 -17.68
N LEU A 144 -23.40 -22.96 -18.66
CA LEU A 144 -23.69 -24.39 -18.62
C LEU A 144 -22.43 -25.19 -18.86
N ARG A 145 -22.10 -26.09 -17.93
CA ARG A 145 -20.90 -26.93 -18.02
C ARG A 145 -19.64 -26.10 -18.26
N VAL A 146 -19.46 -25.00 -17.55
CA VAL A 146 -18.24 -24.19 -17.65
C VAL A 146 -17.27 -24.51 -16.53
N SER A 147 -15.98 -24.30 -16.73
CA SER A 147 -15.00 -24.30 -15.64
C SER A 147 -14.35 -22.92 -15.58
N ILE A 148 -14.53 -22.20 -14.49
CA ILE A 148 -14.01 -20.83 -14.32
C ILE A 148 -12.93 -20.87 -13.25
N THR A 149 -11.69 -20.54 -13.63
CA THR A 149 -10.53 -20.66 -12.76
C THR A 149 -9.75 -19.37 -12.71
N SER A 150 -9.64 -18.76 -11.53
CA SER A 150 -8.61 -17.74 -11.31
C SER A 150 -7.31 -18.39 -10.84
N ALA A 151 -6.19 -17.79 -11.22
CA ALA A 151 -4.87 -18.17 -10.76
C ALA A 151 -4.49 -17.39 -9.50
N ASP A 152 -3.26 -17.54 -9.02
CA ASP A 152 -2.80 -16.88 -7.80
C ASP A 152 -2.78 -15.34 -7.99
N GLY A 153 -3.19 -14.63 -6.94
CA GLY A 153 -2.95 -13.19 -6.84
C GLY A 153 -1.49 -12.90 -6.51
N ALA A 154 -0.97 -11.78 -6.99
CA ALA A 154 0.42 -11.40 -6.73
C ALA A 154 0.61 -10.97 -5.27
N PRO A 155 1.77 -11.24 -4.66
CA PRO A 155 2.14 -10.62 -3.39
C PRO A 155 2.09 -9.10 -3.45
N GLY A 156 1.68 -8.47 -2.35
CA GLY A 156 1.74 -7.02 -2.19
C GLY A 156 3.19 -6.56 -2.07
N ALA A 157 3.50 -5.40 -2.66
CA ALA A 157 4.81 -4.78 -2.52
C ALA A 157 5.10 -4.41 -1.05
N PRO A 158 6.34 -4.58 -0.57
CA PRO A 158 6.76 -4.04 0.73
C PRO A 158 6.69 -2.52 0.71
N ALA A 159 6.70 -1.91 1.90
CA ALA A 159 6.74 -0.46 2.03
C ALA A 159 7.99 0.17 1.40
N ASP A 160 7.82 1.37 0.83
CA ASP A 160 8.91 2.12 0.18
C ASP A 160 9.85 2.77 1.22
N ALA A 161 10.95 2.10 1.54
CA ALA A 161 11.99 2.53 2.48
C ALA A 161 11.52 2.79 3.94
N ALA A 162 12.48 2.72 4.86
CA ALA A 162 12.24 3.08 6.26
C ALA A 162 11.93 4.58 6.41
N GLY A 163 11.29 4.94 7.51
CA GLY A 163 11.13 6.33 7.91
C GLY A 163 12.49 7.02 8.02
N PRO A 164 12.62 8.28 7.57
CA PRO A 164 13.90 9.00 7.66
C PRO A 164 14.31 9.21 9.13
N ALA A 165 15.62 9.29 9.38
CA ALA A 165 16.11 9.69 10.70
C ALA A 165 15.64 11.10 11.06
N GLY A 166 15.40 11.33 12.36
CA GLY A 166 14.97 12.63 12.85
C GLY A 166 16.07 13.67 12.72
N THR A 167 15.77 14.80 12.10
CA THR A 167 16.71 15.91 11.90
C THR A 167 16.04 17.25 12.21
N HIS A 168 16.87 18.26 12.47
CA HIS A 168 16.38 19.61 12.68
C HIS A 168 16.21 20.34 11.34
N THR A 169 15.14 21.13 11.21
CA THR A 169 14.85 21.89 9.98
C THR A 169 15.53 23.26 9.94
N ASP A 170 15.81 23.84 11.11
CA ASP A 170 16.45 25.15 11.26
C ASP A 170 17.99 25.08 11.31
N LEU A 171 18.56 23.88 11.45
CA LEU A 171 20.02 23.67 11.44
C LEU A 171 20.58 23.34 10.04
N ALA A 172 19.73 23.34 9.00
CA ALA A 172 20.18 23.24 7.61
C ALA A 172 21.01 24.47 7.20
N ASP A 173 20.83 25.60 7.89
CA ASP A 173 21.78 26.71 7.89
C ASP A 173 22.88 26.44 8.93
N VAL A 174 24.12 26.24 8.46
CA VAL A 174 25.32 25.84 9.22
C VAL A 174 25.65 26.73 10.45
N ALA A 175 24.95 27.85 10.62
CA ALA A 175 25.11 28.78 11.73
C ALA A 175 24.41 28.35 13.03
N ILE A 176 23.46 27.40 12.99
CA ILE A 176 22.71 26.98 14.18
C ILE A 176 23.18 25.59 14.62
N SER A 177 23.81 25.54 15.79
CA SER A 177 24.17 24.30 16.49
C SER A 177 23.05 23.91 17.48
N PRO A 178 22.71 22.62 17.66
CA PRO A 178 21.73 22.19 18.66
C PRO A 178 22.26 22.33 20.09
N ASN A 179 23.55 22.62 20.27
CA ASN A 179 24.21 22.79 21.56
C ASN A 179 23.65 24.00 22.32
N GLY A 180 23.68 23.96 23.64
CA GLY A 180 23.23 25.07 24.47
C GLY A 180 23.98 26.38 24.20
N ASN A 181 23.44 27.50 24.69
CA ASN A 181 24.15 28.77 24.64
C ASN A 181 25.03 28.92 25.89
N ALA A 182 26.31 29.25 25.70
CA ALA A 182 27.22 29.51 26.82
C ALA A 182 26.84 30.80 27.56
N ALA A 183 27.15 30.88 28.85
CA ALA A 183 27.11 32.15 29.56
C ALA A 183 28.14 33.14 28.97
N THR A 184 27.86 34.45 29.06
CA THR A 184 28.81 35.49 28.64
C THR A 184 29.32 36.27 29.84
N GLY A 185 30.60 36.07 30.18
CA GLY A 185 31.18 36.61 31.40
C GLY A 185 30.55 36.01 32.67
N ASN A 186 30.58 36.79 33.76
CA ASN A 186 30.18 36.33 35.08
C ASN A 186 28.68 36.49 35.36
N THR A 187 28.01 37.44 34.71
CA THR A 187 26.66 37.84 35.10
C THR A 187 25.56 37.43 34.12
N ASN A 188 25.92 37.13 32.87
CA ASN A 188 24.92 36.86 31.83
C ASN A 188 24.79 35.35 31.61
N PRO A 189 23.68 34.72 32.07
CA PRO A 189 23.46 33.30 31.87
C PRO A 189 23.32 32.94 30.41
N GLY A 190 23.57 31.67 30.10
CA GLY A 190 23.27 31.12 28.78
C GLY A 190 21.76 31.18 28.48
N GLY A 191 21.39 31.78 27.36
CA GLY A 191 19.98 31.87 26.94
C GLY A 191 19.39 30.52 26.52
N SER A 192 18.06 30.43 26.47
CA SER A 192 17.37 29.27 25.92
C SER A 192 17.70 29.06 24.45
N LYS A 193 17.61 27.82 23.98
CA LYS A 193 17.74 27.51 22.57
C LYS A 193 16.60 26.63 22.12
N THR A 194 15.91 27.03 21.07
CA THR A 194 14.81 26.26 20.47
C THR A 194 15.22 25.76 19.10
N CYS A 195 15.00 24.48 18.85
CA CYS A 195 15.21 23.85 17.56
C CYS A 195 13.90 23.26 17.02
N LYS A 196 13.71 23.31 15.71
CA LYS A 196 12.54 22.78 15.00
C LYS A 196 12.86 21.43 14.36
N CYS A 197 11.86 20.54 14.31
CA CYS A 197 12.05 19.17 13.83
C CYS A 197 11.38 18.87 12.49
N THR A 198 12.00 18.00 11.69
CA THR A 198 11.45 17.51 10.41
C THR A 198 10.20 16.67 10.60
N SER A 199 10.10 15.95 11.72
CA SER A 199 8.91 15.21 12.16
C SER A 199 7.79 16.11 12.72
N GLY A 200 8.02 17.42 12.80
CA GLY A 200 7.14 18.38 13.45
C GLY A 200 7.51 18.61 14.92
N GLY A 201 6.99 19.70 15.49
CA GLY A 201 7.27 20.08 16.86
C GLY A 201 8.59 20.82 17.07
N THR A 202 8.90 21.07 18.34
CA THR A 202 10.07 21.84 18.78
C THR A 202 10.68 21.25 20.05
N THR A 203 11.94 21.54 20.27
CA THR A 203 12.65 21.19 21.51
C THR A 203 13.48 22.37 21.97
N THR A 204 13.43 22.66 23.27
CA THR A 204 14.01 23.87 23.85
C THR A 204 14.89 23.55 25.03
N GLY A 205 16.17 23.87 24.93
CA GLY A 205 17.09 23.85 26.06
C GLY A 205 16.78 24.98 27.05
N GLY A 206 16.81 24.65 28.35
CA GLY A 206 16.51 25.60 29.41
C GLY A 206 17.61 26.65 29.57
N PRO A 207 17.27 27.92 29.85
CA PRO A 207 18.28 28.94 30.13
C PRO A 207 19.03 28.65 31.44
N GLY A 208 20.30 29.05 31.49
CA GLY A 208 21.12 28.99 32.69
C GLY A 208 20.63 29.96 33.78
N GLY A 209 21.06 29.72 35.01
CA GLY A 209 20.73 30.57 36.15
C GLY A 209 21.65 31.80 36.25
N PRO A 210 21.15 32.96 36.71
CA PRO A 210 22.01 34.08 37.07
C PRO A 210 22.91 33.69 38.26
N VAL A 211 23.82 34.58 38.68
CA VAL A 211 24.69 34.34 39.86
C VAL A 211 23.85 33.91 41.07
N ALA A 212 24.23 32.79 41.70
CA ALA A 212 23.49 32.12 42.77
C ALA A 212 22.03 31.70 42.46
N GLY A 213 21.57 31.84 41.22
CA GLY A 213 20.23 31.48 40.77
C GLY A 213 20.15 30.10 40.12
N ASN A 214 18.96 29.52 40.17
CA ASN A 214 18.67 28.24 39.53
C ASN A 214 18.65 28.38 38.00
N GLY A 215 19.11 27.34 37.31
CA GLY A 215 18.79 27.16 35.90
C GLY A 215 17.34 26.73 35.71
N PHE A 216 16.89 26.79 34.46
CA PHE A 216 15.53 26.44 34.08
C PHE A 216 15.48 25.09 33.39
N ALA A 217 14.32 24.43 33.46
CA ALA A 217 14.13 23.16 32.78
C ALA A 217 14.07 23.32 31.26
N GLY A 218 14.59 22.32 30.55
CA GLY A 218 14.35 22.16 29.13
C GLY A 218 12.97 21.55 28.85
N SER A 219 12.47 21.75 27.64
CA SER A 219 11.13 21.33 27.22
C SER A 219 11.13 20.78 25.79
N ALA A 220 10.00 20.19 25.42
CA ALA A 220 9.67 19.79 24.06
C ALA A 220 8.19 20.02 23.78
N ASN A 221 7.85 20.12 22.50
CA ASN A 221 6.49 20.14 21.99
C ASN A 221 6.39 19.16 20.82
N PRO A 222 5.57 18.09 20.91
CA PRO A 222 4.75 17.71 22.06
C PRO A 222 5.56 17.48 23.35
N ALA A 223 4.94 17.72 24.49
CA ALA A 223 5.59 17.56 25.79
C ALA A 223 5.98 16.10 26.03
N VAL A 224 7.20 15.89 26.53
CA VAL A 224 7.71 14.58 26.95
C VAL A 224 7.54 14.46 28.46
N THR A 225 7.06 13.32 28.95
CA THR A 225 7.02 13.03 30.39
C THR A 225 8.45 12.90 30.91
N PRO A 226 8.92 13.78 31.80
CA PRO A 226 10.30 13.75 32.27
C PRO A 226 10.56 12.53 33.15
N VAL A 227 11.71 11.86 32.95
CA VAL A 227 12.12 10.70 33.77
C VAL A 227 13.54 10.90 34.30
N ALA A 228 13.68 10.98 35.64
CA ALA A 228 14.97 11.10 36.28
C ALA A 228 15.87 9.87 35.99
N PRO A 229 17.19 10.06 35.81
CA PRO A 229 17.95 11.30 36.00
C PRO A 229 17.97 12.24 34.78
N ALA A 230 17.37 11.83 33.66
CA ALA A 230 17.33 12.61 32.42
C ALA A 230 15.99 13.33 32.29
N ASP A 231 15.66 14.22 33.22
CA ASP A 231 14.38 14.93 33.32
C ASP A 231 14.44 16.38 32.81
N GLY A 232 15.57 16.78 32.24
CA GLY A 232 15.82 18.13 31.73
C GLY A 232 15.73 19.21 32.80
N SER A 233 15.81 18.88 34.09
CA SER A 233 15.69 19.87 35.17
C SER A 233 16.86 20.86 35.17
N GLY A 234 16.59 22.10 35.54
CA GLY A 234 17.63 23.08 35.78
C GLY A 234 18.53 22.71 36.97
N GLY A 235 19.77 23.15 36.94
CA GLY A 235 20.71 23.05 38.04
C GLY A 235 20.37 24.03 39.16
N THR A 236 20.69 23.68 40.39
CA THR A 236 20.42 24.51 41.57
C THR A 236 21.50 25.58 41.71
N GLY A 237 21.08 26.84 41.89
CA GLY A 237 21.98 27.96 42.13
C GLY A 237 22.71 27.86 43.46
N GLY A 238 23.91 28.40 43.52
CA GLY A 238 24.74 28.44 44.73
C GLY A 238 25.38 27.11 45.13
N MET A 239 25.12 26.03 44.38
CA MET A 239 25.79 24.74 44.56
C MET A 239 27.05 24.63 43.70
N ASP A 240 28.03 23.87 44.20
CA ASP A 240 29.18 23.44 43.41
C ASP A 240 28.74 22.55 42.25
N CYS A 241 29.39 22.74 41.09
CA CYS A 241 29.09 21.97 39.89
C CYS A 241 29.49 20.50 40.00
N THR A 242 30.37 20.16 40.95
CA THR A 242 30.90 18.82 41.18
C THR A 242 30.07 17.99 42.16
N VAL A 243 29.20 18.62 42.97
CA VAL A 243 28.44 17.96 44.06
C VAL A 243 27.05 17.49 43.58
N GLY A 244 26.87 17.33 42.27
CA GLY A 244 25.71 16.66 41.65
C GLY A 244 24.41 17.48 41.56
N GLY A 245 24.40 18.73 42.03
CA GLY A 245 23.20 19.58 42.07
C GLY A 245 23.25 20.85 41.22
N GLY A 246 24.45 21.37 40.90
CA GLY A 246 24.61 22.64 40.19
C GLY A 246 24.48 22.56 38.67
N GLY A 247 24.79 21.40 38.07
CA GLY A 247 24.67 21.18 36.62
C GLY A 247 23.22 21.00 36.17
N GLY A 248 22.92 21.44 34.94
CA GLY A 248 21.64 21.13 34.30
C GLY A 248 21.55 19.64 33.95
N ARG A 249 20.38 19.04 34.13
CA ARG A 249 20.17 17.62 33.84
C ARG A 249 19.91 17.38 32.36
N PRO A 250 20.32 16.21 31.82
CA PRO A 250 20.03 15.87 30.43
C PRO A 250 18.53 15.71 30.22
N GLY A 251 18.05 15.94 29.00
CA GLY A 251 16.63 15.77 28.65
C GLY A 251 16.21 14.31 28.44
N THR A 252 14.91 14.03 28.60
CA THR A 252 14.32 12.70 28.37
C THR A 252 14.17 12.39 26.86
N LYS A 253 14.46 11.14 26.47
CA LYS A 253 14.03 10.58 25.17
C LYS A 253 12.58 10.08 25.29
N PRO A 254 11.63 10.55 24.47
CA PRO A 254 10.29 9.97 24.43
C PRO A 254 10.31 8.54 23.89
N PRO A 255 9.30 7.72 24.23
CA PRO A 255 9.17 6.38 23.66
C PRO A 255 8.99 6.43 22.14
N ARG A 256 9.16 5.28 21.49
CA ARG A 256 8.73 5.09 20.10
C ARG A 256 7.25 5.44 19.98
N ASN A 257 6.88 6.09 18.88
CA ASN A 257 5.47 6.39 18.61
C ASN A 257 4.70 5.15 18.10
N THR A 258 3.38 5.26 18.02
CA THR A 258 2.51 4.15 17.68
C THR A 258 2.78 3.61 16.29
N ASP A 259 2.88 2.29 16.19
CA ASP A 259 2.91 1.58 14.92
C ASP A 259 1.58 1.76 14.17
N GLY A 260 1.60 1.56 12.85
CA GLY A 260 0.41 1.53 12.04
C GLY A 260 -0.54 0.43 12.51
N ALA A 261 -1.82 0.76 12.65
CA ALA A 261 -2.86 -0.22 12.93
C ALA A 261 -2.93 -1.29 11.83
N THR A 262 -3.24 -2.53 12.20
CA THR A 262 -3.52 -3.60 11.23
C THR A 262 -4.72 -3.22 10.37
N PRO A 263 -4.64 -3.35 9.03
CA PRO A 263 -5.77 -3.06 8.15
C PRO A 263 -6.94 -4.03 8.44
N THR A 264 -8.15 -3.49 8.52
CA THR A 264 -9.38 -4.26 8.79
C THR A 264 -10.18 -4.58 7.52
N LYS A 265 -9.76 -4.04 6.37
CA LYS A 265 -10.36 -4.29 5.05
C LYS A 265 -9.36 -5.02 4.17
N LEU A 266 -9.84 -5.99 3.38
CA LEU A 266 -9.03 -6.69 2.38
C LEU A 266 -8.79 -5.84 1.13
N GLY A 267 -9.73 -4.95 0.82
CA GLY A 267 -9.71 -4.09 -0.36
C GLY A 267 -11.03 -3.35 -0.53
N ASP A 268 -11.13 -2.59 -1.60
CA ASP A 268 -12.34 -1.88 -1.98
C ASP A 268 -12.66 -2.16 -3.45
N LEU A 269 -13.96 -2.22 -3.76
CA LEU A 269 -14.47 -2.22 -5.12
C LEU A 269 -14.77 -0.78 -5.52
N ALA A 270 -13.97 -0.20 -6.40
CA ALA A 270 -14.14 1.17 -6.88
C ALA A 270 -14.04 1.21 -8.40
N ASN A 271 -14.92 1.98 -9.06
CA ASN A 271 -14.98 2.06 -10.52
C ASN A 271 -15.02 0.66 -11.18
N ASP A 272 -15.85 -0.22 -10.62
CA ASP A 272 -16.05 -1.59 -11.08
C ASP A 272 -14.76 -2.43 -11.16
N THR A 273 -13.77 -2.08 -10.34
CA THR A 273 -12.45 -2.70 -10.25
C THR A 273 -12.15 -3.02 -8.79
N TRP A 274 -11.72 -4.26 -8.53
CA TRP A 274 -11.25 -4.63 -7.20
C TRP A 274 -9.81 -4.13 -6.99
N SER A 275 -9.59 -3.40 -5.90
CA SER A 275 -8.27 -2.92 -5.48
C SER A 275 -7.96 -3.46 -4.09
N PRO A 276 -6.82 -4.16 -3.89
CA PRO A 276 -6.39 -4.56 -2.56
C PRO A 276 -6.23 -3.37 -1.63
N GLY A 277 -6.49 -3.60 -0.35
CA GLY A 277 -6.28 -2.60 0.69
C GLY A 277 -4.79 -2.36 0.90
N GLU A 278 -4.46 -1.29 1.62
CA GLU A 278 -3.08 -1.04 2.03
C GLU A 278 -2.95 -1.17 3.55
N GLY A 279 -1.73 -1.39 4.03
CA GLY A 279 -1.43 -1.20 5.44
C GLY A 279 -1.63 0.26 5.85
N THR A 280 -1.37 0.55 7.11
CA THR A 280 -1.42 1.92 7.64
C THR A 280 -0.03 2.40 8.00
N GLN A 281 0.17 3.70 7.84
CA GLN A 281 1.43 4.35 8.21
C GLN A 281 1.56 4.38 9.74
N GLY A 282 2.80 4.22 10.24
CA GLY A 282 3.10 4.53 11.63
C GLY A 282 3.01 6.03 11.92
N VAL A 283 3.22 6.40 13.18
CA VAL A 283 3.30 7.81 13.58
C VAL A 283 4.76 8.24 13.73
N ALA A 284 5.09 9.46 13.32
CA ALA A 284 6.44 10.00 13.49
C ALA A 284 6.79 10.13 14.99
N GLY A 285 8.06 9.95 15.33
CA GLY A 285 8.56 10.13 16.68
C GLY A 285 8.41 11.57 17.17
N ASN A 286 8.24 11.75 18.47
CA ASN A 286 8.21 13.08 19.09
C ASN A 286 9.64 13.62 19.32
N PRO A 287 9.83 14.96 19.36
CA PRO A 287 11.10 15.55 19.76
C PRO A 287 11.51 15.15 21.19
N GLY A 288 12.81 14.98 21.41
CA GLY A 288 13.40 14.81 22.72
C GLY A 288 13.29 16.09 23.56
N GLN A 289 13.18 15.93 24.87
CA GLN A 289 13.21 17.09 25.78
C GLN A 289 14.57 17.80 25.68
N GLY A 290 14.57 19.13 25.71
CA GLY A 290 15.80 19.89 25.88
C GLY A 290 16.47 19.61 27.23
N GLY A 291 17.77 19.83 27.30
CA GLY A 291 18.51 19.77 28.56
C GLY A 291 18.18 20.97 29.46
N GLY A 292 18.32 20.82 30.76
CA GLY A 292 18.17 21.93 31.71
C GLY A 292 19.37 22.88 31.68
N GLY A 293 19.15 24.14 32.03
CA GLY A 293 20.25 25.09 32.23
C GLY A 293 21.01 24.83 33.53
N GLY A 294 22.31 25.12 33.56
CA GLY A 294 23.12 25.06 34.78
C GLY A 294 22.76 26.17 35.77
N GLY A 295 22.91 25.90 37.06
CA GLY A 295 22.80 26.92 38.11
C GLY A 295 24.01 27.86 38.11
N GLY A 296 23.80 29.10 38.53
CA GLY A 296 24.92 30.03 38.77
C GLY A 296 25.62 29.71 40.09
N PHE A 297 26.94 29.81 40.10
CA PHE A 297 27.77 29.61 41.29
C PHE A 297 27.70 30.83 42.22
N ASN A 298 27.82 30.61 43.53
CA ASN A 298 27.66 31.69 44.51
C ASN A 298 28.75 32.76 44.36
N GLY A 299 28.33 34.01 44.12
CA GLY A 299 29.21 35.18 44.10
C GLY A 299 30.17 35.32 42.91
N ALA A 300 30.19 34.37 41.95
CA ALA A 300 31.22 34.36 40.90
C ALA A 300 30.70 34.32 39.46
N SER A 301 29.66 33.54 39.15
CA SER A 301 29.33 33.25 37.74
C SER A 301 27.94 32.70 37.47
N ALA A 302 27.37 33.09 36.32
CA ALA A 302 26.14 32.56 35.77
C ALA A 302 26.30 31.16 35.13
N GLY A 303 25.22 30.40 35.07
CA GLY A 303 25.18 29.05 34.51
C GLY A 303 25.01 29.01 33.00
N GLY A 304 25.43 27.89 32.39
CA GLY A 304 25.31 27.64 30.95
C GLY A 304 23.90 27.18 30.55
N GLY A 305 23.49 27.50 29.33
CA GLY A 305 22.21 27.06 28.79
C GLY A 305 22.20 25.56 28.45
N GLY A 306 21.05 24.92 28.64
CA GLY A 306 20.80 23.56 28.17
C GLY A 306 20.68 23.51 26.64
N ALA A 307 20.89 22.33 26.09
CA ALA A 307 20.83 22.10 24.65
C ALA A 307 19.42 21.72 24.15
N CYS A 308 19.20 21.86 22.85
CA CYS A 308 18.05 21.25 22.19
C CYS A 308 18.11 19.72 22.30
N GLY A 309 16.96 19.09 22.51
CA GLY A 309 16.78 17.66 22.28
C GLY A 309 16.92 17.31 20.81
N GLY A 310 16.95 16.02 20.51
CA GLY A 310 16.97 15.51 19.15
C GLY A 310 15.57 15.40 18.56
N CYS A 311 15.48 15.39 17.23
CA CYS A 311 14.21 15.27 16.54
C CYS A 311 13.74 13.83 16.44
N GLY A 312 12.43 13.61 16.52
CA GLY A 312 11.89 12.25 16.38
C GLY A 312 12.02 11.73 14.96
N GLY A 313 12.16 10.42 14.80
CA GLY A 313 12.29 9.77 13.50
C GLY A 313 10.98 9.78 12.69
N GLY A 314 11.09 9.70 11.37
CA GLY A 314 9.93 9.64 10.49
C GLY A 314 9.15 8.33 10.63
N ALA A 315 7.88 8.35 10.26
CA ALA A 315 7.03 7.17 10.31
C ALA A 315 7.43 6.10 9.29
N GLY A 316 7.27 4.82 9.66
CA GLY A 316 7.34 3.71 8.73
C GLY A 316 6.14 3.72 7.79
N LYS A 317 6.41 3.52 6.49
CA LYS A 317 5.38 3.50 5.45
C LYS A 317 4.58 2.17 5.46
N PRO A 318 3.33 2.17 4.98
CA PRO A 318 2.53 0.95 4.90
C PRO A 318 3.03 -0.01 3.81
N GLY A 319 2.86 -1.31 4.05
CA GLY A 319 2.96 -2.33 2.99
C GLY A 319 1.71 -2.33 2.09
N LYS A 320 1.85 -2.74 0.83
CA LYS A 320 0.72 -2.84 -0.11
C LYS A 320 -0.03 -4.17 0.07
N GLY A 321 -1.33 -4.21 -0.25
CA GLY A 321 -2.12 -5.43 -0.17
C GLY A 321 -1.75 -6.45 -1.25
N GLY A 322 -1.95 -7.73 -0.94
CA GLY A 322 -1.85 -8.81 -1.91
C GLY A 322 -3.04 -8.81 -2.87
N GLY A 323 -2.80 -9.20 -4.12
CA GLY A 323 -3.85 -9.27 -5.12
C GLY A 323 -4.82 -10.43 -4.90
N ALA A 324 -6.07 -10.26 -5.35
CA ALA A 324 -7.10 -11.26 -5.15
C ALA A 324 -7.09 -12.37 -6.21
N SER A 325 -7.57 -13.56 -5.82
CA SER A 325 -7.92 -14.65 -6.75
C SER A 325 -9.43 -14.80 -6.80
N ILE A 326 -10.06 -14.35 -7.90
CA ILE A 326 -11.52 -14.28 -8.02
C ILE A 326 -11.97 -15.01 -9.29
N ALA A 327 -12.69 -16.13 -9.13
CA ALA A 327 -13.26 -16.83 -10.28
C ALA A 327 -14.27 -15.94 -11.03
N VAL A 328 -15.18 -15.29 -10.30
CA VAL A 328 -16.20 -14.41 -10.89
C VAL A 328 -16.36 -13.14 -10.06
N LEU A 329 -16.09 -11.98 -10.67
CA LEU A 329 -16.42 -10.67 -10.13
C LEU A 329 -17.76 -10.22 -10.74
N SER A 330 -18.83 -10.28 -9.94
CA SER A 330 -20.20 -9.95 -10.35
C SER A 330 -20.65 -8.64 -9.71
N ILE A 331 -20.89 -7.61 -10.53
CA ILE A 331 -21.25 -6.25 -10.10
C ILE A 331 -22.57 -5.89 -10.76
N ASP A 332 -23.59 -5.64 -9.94
CA ASP A 332 -24.98 -5.38 -10.39
C ASP A 332 -25.47 -6.38 -11.45
N SER A 333 -25.04 -7.64 -11.34
CA SER A 333 -25.21 -8.66 -12.37
C SER A 333 -25.95 -9.89 -11.84
N THR A 334 -26.72 -10.54 -12.71
CA THR A 334 -27.45 -11.79 -12.43
C THR A 334 -26.86 -12.92 -13.27
N LEU A 335 -26.07 -13.78 -12.65
CA LEU A 335 -25.39 -14.88 -13.32
C LEU A 335 -25.96 -16.23 -12.85
N ALA A 336 -26.39 -17.07 -13.80
CA ALA A 336 -26.90 -18.41 -13.52
C ALA A 336 -25.87 -19.48 -13.89
N PHE A 337 -25.38 -20.23 -12.92
CA PHE A 337 -24.49 -21.38 -13.15
C PHE A 337 -25.31 -22.67 -13.12
N LEU A 338 -25.41 -23.31 -14.29
CA LEU A 338 -26.20 -24.52 -14.50
C LEU A 338 -25.33 -25.78 -14.35
N ALA A 339 -25.97 -26.95 -14.37
CA ALA A 339 -25.36 -28.24 -14.10
C ALA A 339 -23.99 -28.46 -14.78
N GLY A 340 -23.03 -28.98 -14.01
CA GLY A 340 -21.66 -29.24 -14.45
C GLY A 340 -20.77 -28.00 -14.54
N SER A 341 -21.22 -26.85 -14.03
CA SER A 341 -20.38 -25.64 -13.92
C SER A 341 -19.58 -25.64 -12.63
N GLU A 342 -18.31 -25.27 -12.71
CA GLU A 342 -17.36 -25.23 -11.59
C GLU A 342 -16.67 -23.86 -11.54
N LEU A 343 -16.55 -23.31 -10.34
CA LEU A 343 -15.86 -22.05 -10.07
C LEU A 343 -14.75 -22.33 -9.06
N THR A 344 -13.51 -22.02 -9.42
CA THR A 344 -12.33 -22.27 -8.60
C THR A 344 -11.50 -21.01 -8.48
N SER A 345 -11.18 -20.65 -7.25
CA SER A 345 -10.18 -19.63 -6.95
C SER A 345 -8.93 -20.28 -6.39
N ALA A 346 -7.78 -19.78 -6.82
CA ALA A 346 -6.48 -20.16 -6.28
C ALA A 346 -6.16 -19.30 -5.04
N LYS A 347 -4.88 -19.14 -4.70
CA LYS A 347 -4.48 -18.40 -3.51
C LYS A 347 -4.52 -16.90 -3.78
N GLY A 348 -5.08 -16.14 -2.84
CA GLY A 348 -4.80 -14.71 -2.78
C GLY A 348 -3.33 -14.44 -2.51
N GLY A 349 -2.87 -13.27 -2.94
CA GLY A 349 -1.53 -12.78 -2.66
C GLY A 349 -1.35 -12.50 -1.18
N VAL A 350 -0.16 -12.74 -0.65
CA VAL A 350 0.21 -12.27 0.69
C VAL A 350 0.34 -10.75 0.69
N GLY A 351 -0.02 -10.10 1.79
CA GLY A 351 0.24 -8.67 1.96
C GLY A 351 1.73 -8.36 2.06
N GLY A 352 2.12 -7.19 1.57
CA GLY A 352 3.49 -6.69 1.68
C GLY A 352 3.82 -6.27 3.11
N THR A 353 5.09 -6.38 3.48
CA THR A 353 5.57 -5.97 4.82
C THR A 353 5.54 -4.45 4.99
N GLY A 354 5.16 -3.99 6.17
CA GLY A 354 5.28 -2.58 6.55
C GLY A 354 6.73 -2.15 6.73
N GLY A 355 6.98 -0.85 6.57
CA GLY A 355 8.31 -0.27 6.66
C GLY A 355 8.71 0.04 8.10
N GLU A 356 10.01 0.02 8.38
CA GLU A 356 10.49 0.41 9.70
C GLU A 356 10.32 1.90 9.96
N GLY A 357 10.01 2.27 11.21
CA GLY A 357 10.07 3.65 11.64
C GLY A 357 11.52 4.15 11.74
N GLY A 358 11.73 5.43 11.43
CA GLY A 358 13.06 6.04 11.50
C GLY A 358 13.55 6.19 12.94
N GLY A 359 14.86 6.13 13.13
CA GLY A 359 15.48 6.43 14.42
C GLY A 359 15.36 7.91 14.79
N GLY A 360 15.17 8.21 16.08
CA GLY A 360 15.28 9.57 16.59
C GLY A 360 16.71 10.11 16.49
N GLY A 361 16.85 11.39 16.16
CA GLY A 361 18.12 12.10 16.15
C GLY A 361 18.69 12.31 17.55
N GLY A 362 20.01 12.48 17.63
CA GLY A 362 20.68 12.86 18.88
C GLY A 362 20.37 14.30 19.28
N GLY A 363 20.37 14.59 20.59
CA GLY A 363 20.31 15.95 21.11
C GLY A 363 21.68 16.64 21.09
N GLY A 364 21.68 17.96 21.28
CA GLY A 364 22.91 18.75 21.40
C GLY A 364 23.60 18.60 22.75
N GLY A 365 24.87 19.00 22.82
CA GLY A 365 25.63 19.10 24.06
C GLY A 365 25.29 20.37 24.85
N GLY A 366 25.19 20.27 26.17
CA GLY A 366 24.99 21.43 27.04
C GLY A 366 26.16 22.42 26.95
N ALA A 367 25.91 23.69 27.32
CA ALA A 367 26.93 24.71 27.26
C ALA A 367 27.61 24.96 28.59
N ASN A 368 28.83 25.48 28.53
CA ASN A 368 29.57 25.91 29.72
C ASN A 368 28.91 27.14 30.38
N GLY A 369 28.97 27.20 31.71
CA GLY A 369 28.70 28.42 32.46
C GLY A 369 29.85 29.43 32.34
N GLY A 370 29.71 30.54 33.06
CA GLY A 370 30.79 31.51 33.24
C GLY A 370 31.96 30.88 34.02
N PRO A 371 33.04 31.63 34.32
CA PRO A 371 34.15 31.11 35.11
C PRO A 371 33.65 30.56 36.44
N THR A 372 33.74 29.23 36.68
CA THR A 372 33.18 28.49 37.84
C THR A 372 31.66 28.21 37.82
N GLY A 373 30.94 28.66 36.79
CA GLY A 373 29.50 28.43 36.63
C GLY A 373 29.21 27.04 36.07
N CYS A 374 28.06 26.48 36.43
CA CYS A 374 27.76 25.10 36.06
C CYS A 374 27.26 24.99 34.63
N SER A 375 27.62 23.89 33.97
CA SER A 375 27.20 23.61 32.61
C SER A 375 25.71 23.28 32.54
N GLY A 376 25.09 23.60 31.40
CA GLY A 376 23.79 23.07 31.03
C GLY A 376 23.85 21.57 30.73
N GLY A 377 22.68 20.95 30.71
CA GLY A 377 22.49 19.55 30.33
C GLY A 377 22.41 19.36 28.83
N ALA A 378 22.76 18.15 28.38
CA ALA A 378 22.55 17.72 27.00
C ALA A 378 21.05 17.52 26.70
N GLY A 379 20.65 17.68 25.44
CA GLY A 379 19.29 17.36 25.03
C GLY A 379 19.06 15.85 24.98
N GLY A 380 17.85 15.41 25.30
CA GLY A 380 17.45 14.02 25.11
C GLY A 380 17.35 13.68 23.64
N ALA A 381 17.64 12.43 23.26
CA ALA A 381 17.42 11.97 21.89
C ALA A 381 15.93 12.03 21.51
N GLY A 382 15.64 12.16 20.21
CA GLY A 382 14.28 12.05 19.69
C GLY A 382 13.70 10.65 19.87
N GLY A 383 12.37 10.57 19.89
CA GLY A 383 11.66 9.29 19.86
C GLY A 383 11.78 8.64 18.49
N ASP A 384 11.78 7.31 18.45
CA ASP A 384 11.76 6.59 17.18
C ASP A 384 10.35 6.68 16.55
N GLY A 385 10.28 6.68 15.23
CA GLY A 385 9.01 6.55 14.53
C GLY A 385 8.38 5.18 14.74
N GLY A 386 7.06 5.10 14.72
CA GLY A 386 6.34 3.84 14.66
C GLY A 386 6.54 3.13 13.32
N HIS A 387 6.54 1.80 13.33
CA HIS A 387 6.59 0.98 12.12
C HIS A 387 5.27 1.13 11.34
N GLY A 388 5.32 1.00 10.02
CA GLY A 388 4.11 0.80 9.22
C GLY A 388 3.58 -0.62 9.39
N SER A 389 2.27 -0.82 9.24
CA SER A 389 1.72 -2.17 9.20
C SER A 389 1.85 -2.82 7.83
N GLY A 390 1.82 -4.15 7.81
CA GLY A 390 1.71 -4.90 6.57
C GLY A 390 0.36 -4.68 5.88
N GLY A 391 0.35 -4.87 4.55
CA GLY A 391 -0.89 -4.87 3.79
C GLY A 391 -1.75 -6.11 4.10
N PRO A 392 -3.07 -6.06 3.82
CA PRO A 392 -3.91 -7.24 3.89
C PRO A 392 -3.53 -8.26 2.80
N GLY A 393 -3.88 -9.53 3.02
CA GLY A 393 -3.87 -10.54 1.95
C GLY A 393 -5.05 -10.36 0.99
N GLY A 394 -4.94 -10.98 -0.19
CA GLY A 394 -5.97 -10.97 -1.23
C GLY A 394 -6.92 -12.16 -1.24
#